data_AF-A0A850XD70-F1
#
_entry.id   AF-A0A850XD70-F1
#
_cell.length_a   1.000
_cell.length_b   1.000
_cell.length_c   1.000
_cell.angle_alpha   90.00
_cell.angle_beta   90.00
_cell.angle_gamma   90.00
#
_symmetry.space_group_name_H-M   'P 1'
#
loop_
_entity.id
_entity.type
_entity.pdbx_description
1 polymer ?
#
loop_
_entity_poly.entity_id
_entity_poly.type
_entity_poly.pdbx_seq_one_letter_code
_entity_poly.pdbx_strand_id
1 'polypeptide(L)'
;DERCVFCRIARRQEPRTALLPCQYEDLVCFRDIRPGAPHHYLVVPVEHMGNCKTLKAEHIPVVKRMMEVGKAVLQKNNFSDMSDVRMGFHWPPFCSISHLHLHVLAPASQLGFLSRLVYRINSYWFIT
;
A
#
# COMPACT_ATOMS: atom_id res chain seq x y z
N ASP A 1 5.25 16.17 -5.73
CA ASP A 1 6.19 16.82 -4.79
C ASP A 1 7.58 16.20 -4.99
N GLU A 2 8.61 17.00 -5.24
CA GLU A 2 9.99 16.52 -5.43
C GLU A 2 10.63 15.97 -4.15
N ARG A 3 10.14 16.39 -2.98
CA ARG A 3 10.62 15.92 -1.66
C ARG A 3 9.95 14.61 -1.23
N CYS A 4 8.89 14.18 -1.93
CA CYS A 4 8.18 12.95 -1.62
C CYS A 4 8.90 11.74 -2.24
N VAL A 5 9.40 10.85 -1.39
CA VAL A 5 10.05 9.60 -1.81
C VAL A 5 9.15 8.75 -2.72
N PHE A 6 7.84 8.70 -2.46
CA PHE A 6 6.90 7.94 -3.30
C PHE A 6 6.67 8.57 -4.68
N CYS A 7 6.72 9.90 -4.80
CA CYS A 7 6.73 10.54 -6.11
C CYS A 7 7.99 10.20 -6.90
N ARG A 8 9.14 10.12 -6.23
CA ARG A 8 10.39 9.70 -6.85
C ARG A 8 10.34 8.23 -7.29
N ILE A 9 9.76 7.34 -6.48
CA ILE A 9 9.52 5.94 -6.86
C ILE A 9 8.60 5.87 -8.09
N ALA A 10 7.48 6.59 -8.08
CA ALA A 10 6.54 6.62 -9.22
C ALA A 10 7.20 7.10 -10.52
N ARG A 11 8.12 8.06 -10.42
CA ARG A 11 8.92 8.58 -11.54
C ARG A 11 10.15 7.72 -11.88
N ARG A 12 10.32 6.55 -11.24
CA ARG A 12 11.46 5.64 -11.43
C ARG A 12 12.82 6.28 -11.13
N GLN A 13 12.86 7.24 -10.20
CA GLN A 13 14.06 7.94 -9.74
C GLN A 13 14.69 7.29 -8.49
N GLU A 14 14.23 6.09 -8.13
CA GLU A 14 14.67 5.31 -6.98
C GLU A 14 15.18 3.95 -7.45
N PRO A 15 16.47 3.81 -7.80
CA PRO A 15 17.00 2.62 -8.47
C PRO A 15 16.96 1.36 -7.60
N ARG A 16 16.84 1.51 -6.28
CA ARG A 16 16.74 0.38 -5.33
C ARG A 16 15.32 -0.15 -5.16
N THR A 17 14.32 0.51 -5.75
CA THR A 17 12.92 0.14 -5.63
C THR A 17 12.40 -0.35 -6.97
N ALA A 18 12.29 -1.66 -7.13
CA ALA A 18 11.70 -2.26 -8.31
C ALA A 18 10.16 -2.11 -8.30
N LEU A 19 9.61 -1.62 -9.41
CA LEU A 19 8.16 -1.56 -9.60
C LEU A 19 7.62 -2.92 -10.04
N LEU A 20 6.48 -3.30 -9.48
CA LEU A 20 5.74 -4.50 -9.83
C LEU A 20 4.73 -4.19 -10.94
N PRO A 21 4.47 -5.13 -11.89
CA PRO A 21 3.55 -4.89 -12.99
C PRO A 21 2.11 -4.60 -12.53
N CYS A 22 1.62 -3.40 -12.83
CA CYS A 22 0.26 -2.94 -12.54
C CYS A 22 -0.58 -2.85 -13.82
N GLN A 23 -1.89 -3.04 -13.69
CA GLN A 23 -2.82 -2.95 -14.83
C GLN A 23 -3.29 -1.52 -15.13
N TYR A 24 -3.03 -0.59 -14.21
CA TYR A 24 -3.39 0.82 -14.35
C TYR A 24 -2.14 1.67 -14.41
N GLU A 25 -2.11 2.62 -15.34
CA GLU A 25 -0.98 3.53 -15.54
C GLU A 25 -0.91 4.64 -14.49
N ASP A 26 -2.02 4.94 -13.82
CA ASP A 26 -2.13 5.96 -12.76
C ASP A 26 -1.69 5.44 -11.39
N LEU A 27 -1.28 4.17 -11.29
CA LEU A 27 -0.84 3.52 -10.06
C LEU A 27 0.53 2.85 -10.24
N VAL A 28 1.33 2.85 -9.18
CA VAL A 28 2.53 2.02 -9.05
C VAL A 28 2.40 1.10 -7.85
N CYS A 29 3.03 -0.07 -7.94
CA CYS A 29 3.11 -1.01 -6.84
C CYS A 29 4.57 -1.43 -6.64
N PHE A 30 5.01 -1.53 -5.39
CA PHE A 30 6.36 -1.95 -5.06
C PHE A 30 6.39 -2.61 -3.68
N ARG A 31 7.46 -3.37 -3.40
CA ARG A 31 7.67 -4.02 -2.10
C ARG A 31 8.06 -2.99 -1.05
N ASP A 32 7.44 -3.08 0.14
CA ASP A 32 7.85 -2.27 1.28
C ASP A 32 9.30 -2.61 1.69
N ILE A 33 10.09 -1.59 1.99
CA ILE A 33 11.51 -1.74 2.40
C ILE A 33 11.66 -2.45 3.75
N ARG A 34 10.64 -2.39 4.62
CA ARG A 34 10.56 -3.08 5.91
C ARG A 34 9.29 -3.95 5.93
N PRO A 35 9.31 -5.11 5.26
CA PRO A 35 8.11 -5.94 5.13
C PRO A 35 7.62 -6.43 6.51
N GLY A 36 6.33 -6.22 6.81
CA GLY A 36 5.69 -6.72 8.04
C GLY A 36 5.10 -8.12 7.92
N ALA A 37 4.97 -8.62 6.69
CA ALA A 37 4.52 -9.95 6.29
C ALA A 37 5.36 -10.43 5.09
N PRO A 38 5.36 -11.74 4.74
CA PRO A 38 6.11 -12.27 3.59
C PRO A 38 5.85 -11.52 2.28
N HIS A 39 4.58 -11.19 2.03
CA HIS A 39 4.13 -10.25 1.02
C HIS A 39 3.72 -8.95 1.72
N HIS A 40 4.54 -7.91 1.56
CA HIS A 40 4.18 -6.56 1.98
C HIS A 40 4.45 -5.61 0.81
N TYR A 41 3.37 -5.17 0.17
CA TYR A 41 3.42 -4.27 -0.98
C TYR A 41 2.72 -2.96 -0.65
N LEU A 42 3.15 -1.90 -1.32
CA LEU A 42 2.53 -0.59 -1.30
C LEU A 42 1.98 -0.29 -2.68
N VAL A 43 0.68 -0.02 -2.77
CA VAL A 43 0.05 0.51 -3.99
C VAL A 43 -0.12 2.01 -3.82
N VAL A 44 0.38 2.79 -4.76
CA VAL A 44 0.53 4.24 -4.64
C VAL A 44 0.10 4.93 -5.94
N PRO A 45 -0.69 6.01 -5.90
CA PRO A 45 -0.97 6.81 -7.09
C PRO A 45 0.30 7.45 -7.67
N VAL A 46 0.35 7.60 -8.99
CA VAL A 46 1.44 8.32 -9.67
C VAL A 46 1.38 9.82 -9.34
N GLU A 47 0.18 10.39 -9.42
CA GLU A 47 -0.11 11.75 -8.99
C GLU A 47 0.00 11.88 -7.47
N HIS A 48 0.64 12.95 -7.00
CA HIS A 48 0.80 13.14 -5.56
C HIS A 48 -0.54 13.46 -4.90
N MET A 49 -1.04 12.51 -4.12
CA MET A 49 -2.21 12.69 -3.28
C MET A 49 -1.79 12.72 -1.82
N GLY A 50 -2.49 13.48 -0.96
CA GLY A 50 -2.27 13.46 0.49
C GLY A 50 -2.51 12.08 1.11
N ASN A 51 -2.61 11.98 2.43
CA ASN A 51 -2.89 10.70 3.11
C ASN A 51 -4.38 10.31 3.05
N CYS A 52 -4.75 9.18 3.66
CA CYS A 52 -6.14 8.70 3.66
C CYS A 52 -7.16 9.69 4.25
N LYS A 53 -6.75 10.63 5.13
CA LYS A 53 -7.62 11.67 5.69
C LYS A 53 -8.05 12.72 4.66
N THR A 54 -7.32 12.85 3.55
CA THR A 54 -7.66 13.79 2.47
C THR A 54 -8.59 13.18 1.42
N LEU A 55 -8.94 11.90 1.54
CA LEU A 55 -9.85 11.22 0.63
C LEU A 55 -11.27 11.81 0.74
N LYS A 56 -11.98 11.76 -0.39
CA LYS A 56 -13.34 12.27 -0.58
C LYS A 56 -14.10 11.27 -1.45
N ALA A 57 -15.41 11.42 -1.58
CA ALA A 57 -16.25 10.54 -2.40
C ALA A 57 -15.77 10.42 -3.86
N GLU A 58 -15.25 11.51 -4.44
CA GLU A 58 -14.66 11.51 -5.79
C GLU A 58 -13.44 10.59 -5.95
N HIS A 59 -12.77 10.24 -4.85
CA HIS A 59 -11.59 9.37 -4.82
C HIS A 59 -11.95 7.89 -4.66
N ILE A 60 -13.22 7.52 -4.50
CA ILE A 60 -13.65 6.12 -4.42
C ILE A 60 -13.11 5.26 -5.59
N PRO A 61 -13.14 5.74 -6.85
CA PRO A 61 -12.63 4.95 -7.98
C PRO A 61 -11.14 4.61 -7.85
N VAL A 62 -10.29 5.54 -7.41
CA VAL A 62 -8.85 5.26 -7.25
C VAL A 62 -8.60 4.26 -6.13
N VAL A 63 -9.30 4.37 -5.00
CA VAL A 63 -9.16 3.41 -3.89
C VAL A 63 -9.58 2.00 -4.32
N LYS A 64 -10.66 1.85 -5.09
CA LYS A 64 -11.06 0.56 -5.66
C LYS A 64 -9.97 -0.04 -6.56
N ARG A 65 -9.42 0.77 -7.49
CA ARG A 65 -8.30 0.34 -8.35
C ARG A 65 -7.07 -0.07 -7.53
N MET A 66 -6.75 0.64 -6.45
CA MET A 66 -5.64 0.29 -5.57
C MET A 66 -5.84 -1.10 -4.94
N MET A 67 -7.05 -1.42 -4.48
CA MET A 67 -7.38 -2.75 -3.94
C MET A 67 -7.29 -3.85 -5.01
N GLU A 68 -7.76 -3.58 -6.22
CA GLU A 68 -7.67 -4.50 -7.36
C GLU A 68 -6.21 -4.81 -7.72
N VAL A 69 -5.35 -3.78 -7.80
CA VAL A 69 -3.90 -3.95 -8.00
C VAL A 69 -3.28 -4.76 -6.88
N GLY A 70 -3.63 -4.48 -5.63
CA GLY A 70 -3.12 -5.24 -4.48
C GLY A 70 -3.41 -6.73 -4.58
N LYS A 71 -4.66 -7.09 -4.91
CA LYS A 71 -5.07 -8.49 -5.10
C LYS A 71 -4.37 -9.14 -6.29
N ALA A 72 -4.30 -8.44 -7.42
CA ALA A 72 -3.64 -8.96 -8.62
C ALA A 72 -2.14 -9.20 -8.40
N VAL A 73 -1.46 -8.32 -7.67
CA VAL A 73 -0.04 -8.48 -7.33
C VAL A 73 0.18 -9.68 -6.42
N LEU A 74 -0.69 -9.92 -5.43
CA LEU A 74 -0.62 -11.13 -4.60
C LEU A 74 -0.73 -12.41 -5.45
N GLN A 75 -1.71 -12.49 -6.35
CA GLN A 75 -1.90 -13.65 -7.22
C GLN A 75 -0.68 -13.88 -8.13
N LYS A 76 -0.15 -12.81 -8.75
CA LYS A 76 1.06 -12.88 -9.58
C LYS A 76 2.30 -13.33 -8.80
N ASN A 77 2.32 -13.14 -7.47
CA ASN A 77 3.39 -13.56 -6.58
C ASN A 77 3.04 -14.87 -5.84
N ASN A 78 2.19 -15.71 -6.44
CA ASN A 78 1.82 -17.05 -5.95
C ASN A 78 1.11 -17.08 -4.58
N PHE A 79 0.43 -15.98 -4.20
CA PHE A 79 -0.42 -15.96 -3.02
C PHE A 79 -1.90 -15.96 -3.43
N SER A 80 -2.61 -17.04 -3.11
CA SER A 80 -4.00 -17.29 -3.55
C SER A 80 -5.05 -17.21 -2.44
N ASP A 81 -4.67 -17.35 -1.16
CA ASP A 81 -5.60 -17.33 -0.03
C ASP A 81 -6.04 -15.90 0.33
N MET A 82 -7.02 -15.38 -0.40
CA MET A 82 -7.54 -14.02 -0.19
C MET A 82 -8.24 -13.83 1.16
N SER A 83 -8.50 -14.89 1.93
CA SER A 83 -9.06 -14.78 3.28
C SER A 83 -8.01 -14.39 4.32
N ASP A 84 -6.72 -14.62 4.04
CA ASP A 84 -5.59 -14.28 4.90
C ASP A 84 -4.83 -13.05 4.40
N VAL A 85 -5.57 -12.04 3.93
CA VAL A 85 -5.04 -10.77 3.42
C VAL A 85 -5.47 -9.62 4.31
N ARG A 86 -4.55 -8.69 4.56
CA ARG A 86 -4.85 -7.42 5.19
C ARG A 86 -4.51 -6.28 4.24
N MET A 87 -5.50 -5.46 3.93
CA MET A 87 -5.32 -4.23 3.15
C MET A 87 -5.80 -3.04 3.97
N GLY A 88 -5.09 -1.93 3.90
CA GLY A 88 -5.49 -0.73 4.64
C GLY A 88 -4.50 0.42 4.55
N PHE A 89 -4.84 1.50 5.24
CA PHE A 89 -4.07 2.74 5.27
C PHE A 89 -3.70 3.10 6.70
N HIS A 90 -2.51 3.66 6.90
CA HIS A 90 -2.18 4.31 8.17
C HIS A 90 -2.88 5.66 8.31
N TRP A 91 -3.53 5.86 9.45
CA TRP A 91 -4.23 7.11 9.78
C TRP A 91 -3.25 8.12 10.41
N PRO A 92 -3.22 9.39 9.95
CA PRO A 92 -2.37 10.42 10.55
C PRO A 92 -2.69 10.66 12.03
N PRO A 93 -1.71 11.01 12.89
CA PRO A 93 -0.30 11.30 12.57
C PRO A 93 0.60 10.05 12.45
N PHE A 94 0.03 8.85 12.49
CA PHE A 94 0.78 7.58 12.50
C PHE A 94 1.18 7.08 11.09
N CYS A 95 1.17 7.95 10.09
CA CYS A 95 1.66 7.64 8.74
C CYS A 95 3.08 8.19 8.56
N SER A 96 4.01 7.37 8.06
CA SER A 96 5.40 7.81 7.85
C SER A 96 5.57 8.71 6.63
N ILE A 97 4.74 8.51 5.60
CA ILE A 97 4.83 9.24 4.32
C ILE A 97 3.46 9.85 4.02
N SER A 98 3.42 11.18 3.81
CA SER A 98 2.21 11.90 3.44
C SER A 98 1.94 11.85 1.93
N HIS A 99 1.92 10.64 1.38
CA HIS A 99 1.42 10.35 0.03
C HIS A 99 0.55 9.10 0.14
N LEU A 100 -0.70 9.13 -0.32
CA LEU A 100 -1.62 7.99 -0.28
C LEU A 100 -0.95 6.67 -0.69
N HIS A 101 -1.00 5.67 0.18
CA HIS A 101 -0.45 4.34 -0.10
C HIS A 101 -1.29 3.28 0.60
N LEU A 102 -1.77 2.31 -0.17
CA LEU A 102 -2.45 1.14 0.37
C LEU A 102 -1.40 0.12 0.75
N HIS A 103 -1.39 -0.28 2.01
CA HIS A 103 -0.65 -1.46 2.45
C HIS A 103 -1.39 -2.71 2.01
N VAL A 104 -0.66 -3.65 1.43
CA VAL A 104 -1.15 -4.97 1.04
C VAL A 104 -0.26 -6.00 1.73
N LEU A 105 -0.81 -6.63 2.78
CA LEU A 105 -0.09 -7.59 3.63
C LEU A 105 -0.69 -8.98 3.48
N ALA A 106 0.17 -9.97 3.24
CA ALA A 106 -0.22 -11.38 3.22
C ALA A 106 0.98 -12.31 3.50
N PRO A 107 0.74 -13.51 4.04
CA PRO A 107 -0.41 -13.88 4.86
C PRO A 107 -0.50 -13.00 6.13
N ALA A 108 -1.71 -12.55 6.49
CA ALA A 108 -1.93 -11.74 7.69
C ALA A 108 -1.68 -12.55 8.98
N SER A 109 -1.88 -13.87 8.95
CA SER A 109 -1.53 -14.80 10.02
C SER A 109 -0.03 -14.80 10.37
N GLN A 110 0.83 -14.48 9.41
CA GLN A 110 2.29 -14.44 9.58
C GLN A 110 2.85 -13.03 9.82
N LEU A 111 2.00 -12.06 10.19
CA LEU A 111 2.49 -10.77 10.68
C LEU A 111 3.42 -10.98 11.88
N GLY A 112 4.59 -10.33 11.86
CA GLY A 112 5.50 -10.31 13.01
C GLY A 112 4.85 -9.67 14.24
N PHE A 113 5.40 -9.91 15.44
CA PHE A 113 4.80 -9.45 16.70
C PHE A 113 4.50 -7.93 16.70
N LEU A 114 5.48 -7.11 16.35
CA LEU A 114 5.29 -5.66 16.25
C LEU A 114 4.36 -5.27 15.10
N SER A 115 4.46 -5.95 13.96
CA SER A 115 3.60 -5.71 12.80
C SER A 115 2.13 -5.99 13.10
N ARG A 116 1.80 -6.99 13.94
CA ARG A 116 0.42 -7.25 14.39
C ARG A 116 -0.19 -6.06 15.12
N LEU A 117 0.61 -5.33 15.90
CA LEU A 117 0.16 -4.11 16.58
C LEU A 117 0.00 -2.96 15.58
N VAL A 118 0.98 -2.76 14.70
CA VAL A 118 0.99 -1.70 13.69
C VAL A 118 -0.19 -1.81 12.71
N TYR A 119 -0.47 -3.02 12.21
CA TYR A 119 -1.52 -3.27 11.23
C TYR A 119 -2.80 -3.82 11.87
N ARG A 120 -3.10 -3.50 13.14
CA ARG A 120 -4.25 -4.07 13.84
C ARG A 120 -5.58 -3.55 13.25
N ILE A 121 -6.49 -4.47 12.93
CA ILE A 121 -7.87 -4.15 12.52
C ILE A 121 -8.59 -3.47 13.70
N ASN A 122 -9.54 -2.57 13.40
CA ASN A 122 -10.29 -1.80 14.41
C ASN A 122 -9.37 -1.03 15.37
N SER A 123 -8.32 -0.41 14.82
CA SER A 123 -7.42 0.49 15.54
C SER A 123 -7.61 1.93 15.07
N TYR A 124 -7.17 2.89 15.89
CA TYR A 124 -7.23 4.30 15.54
C TYR A 124 -6.16 4.74 14.52
N TRP A 125 -5.19 3.88 14.21
CA TRP A 125 -4.01 4.20 13.39
C TRP A 125 -3.90 3.37 12.10
N PHE A 126 -4.69 2.31 11.94
CA PHE A 126 -4.75 1.52 10.71
C PHE A 126 -6.20 1.23 10.34
N ILE A 127 -6.64 1.84 9.24
CA ILE A 127 -8.00 1.72 8.73
C ILE A 127 -8.02 0.77 7.54
N THR A 128 -9.04 -0.08 7.47
CA THR A 128 -9.23 -1.10 6.43
C THR A 128 -10.50 -0.84 5.66
#